data_AF-A0A920TA21-F1
#
_entry.id   AF-A0A920TA21-F1
#
_cell.length_a   1.000
_cell.length_b   1.000
_cell.length_c   1.000
_cell.angle_alpha   90.00
_cell.angle_beta   90.00
_cell.angle_gamma   90.00
#
_symmetry.space_group_name_H-M   'P 1'
#
loop_
_entity.id
_entity.type
_entity.pdbx_description
1 polymer ?
#
loop_
_entity_poly.entity_id
_entity_poly.type
_entity_poly.pdbx_seq_one_letter_code
_entity_poly.pdbx_strand_id
1 'polypeptide(L)'
;MTLLQLALDEPDLEVAVTRGRELIDLVEIIEVGTPLVIEYGMESVRRIREACPGVEVLADLKVMDAGRLEASLAYRAGADWVSVLGVAADATVRGVVEAASAADGRCWST
;
A
#
# COMPACT_ATOMS: atom_id res chain seq x y z
N MET A 1 7.20 -0.16 22.18
CA MET A 1 6.64 -1.29 21.41
C MET A 1 7.14 -1.11 19.98
N THR A 2 7.73 -2.14 19.39
CA THR A 2 8.32 -2.08 18.05
C THR A 2 7.27 -2.54 17.05
N LEU A 3 7.10 -1.81 15.94
CA LEU A 3 6.26 -2.24 14.81
C LEU A 3 7.15 -2.92 13.76
N LEU A 4 6.71 -4.06 13.23
CA LEU A 4 7.36 -4.78 12.15
C LEU A 4 6.52 -4.71 10.87
N GLN A 5 7.18 -4.32 9.77
CA GLN A 5 6.61 -4.31 8.44
C GLN A 5 7.24 -5.41 7.57
N LEU A 6 6.42 -6.14 6.82
CA LEU A 6 6.84 -7.07 5.77
C LEU A 6 6.62 -6.43 4.39
N ALA A 7 7.68 -6.27 3.61
CA ALA A 7 7.57 -5.91 2.19
C ALA A 7 7.48 -7.15 1.30
N LEU A 8 6.48 -7.20 0.44
CA LEU A 8 6.28 -8.25 -0.55
C LEU A 8 6.63 -7.70 -1.95
N ASP A 9 7.86 -7.95 -2.39
CA ASP A 9 8.41 -7.53 -3.69
C ASP A 9 8.47 -8.68 -4.72
N GLU A 10 7.64 -9.70 -4.53
CA GLU A 10 7.65 -10.88 -5.36
C GLU A 10 7.06 -10.60 -6.75
N PRO A 11 7.60 -11.23 -7.82
CA PRO A 11 7.07 -11.03 -9.16
C PRO A 11 5.75 -11.80 -9.41
N ASP A 12 5.43 -12.79 -8.56
CA ASP A 12 4.24 -13.62 -8.66
C ASP A 12 3.26 -13.32 -7.52
N LEU A 13 2.02 -12.98 -7.87
CA LEU A 13 0.99 -12.60 -6.90
C LEU A 13 0.57 -13.74 -5.97
N GLU A 14 0.49 -14.98 -6.46
CA GLU A 14 0.10 -16.12 -5.61
C GLU A 14 1.19 -16.44 -4.60
N VAL A 15 2.45 -16.29 -4.99
CA VAL A 15 3.59 -16.41 -4.07
C VAL A 15 3.54 -15.32 -3.00
N ALA A 16 3.28 -14.06 -3.38
CA ALA A 16 3.14 -12.95 -2.44
C ALA A 16 1.99 -13.20 -1.44
N VAL A 17 0.83 -13.61 -1.93
CA VAL A 17 -0.35 -13.94 -1.11
C VAL A 17 -0.04 -15.09 -0.13
N THR A 18 0.63 -16.14 -0.60
CA THR A 18 1.02 -17.28 0.24
C THR A 18 1.94 -16.84 1.36
N ARG A 19 2.99 -16.06 1.04
CA ARG A 19 3.94 -15.54 2.04
C ARG A 19 3.28 -14.58 3.04
N GLY A 20 2.39 -13.70 2.57
CA GLY A 20 1.61 -12.82 3.44
C GLY A 20 0.83 -13.61 4.48
N ARG A 21 0.17 -14.70 4.08
CA ARG A 21 -0.57 -15.58 5.00
C ARG A 21 0.31 -16.32 6.00
N GLU A 22 1.50 -16.75 5.58
CA GLU A 22 2.43 -17.47 6.46
C GLU A 22 3.02 -16.58 7.56
N LEU A 23 3.13 -15.28 7.30
CA LEU A 23 3.83 -14.32 8.17
C LEU A 23 2.89 -13.31 8.85
N ILE A 24 1.58 -13.39 8.60
CA ILE A 24 0.59 -12.41 9.07
C ILE A 24 0.62 -12.20 10.59
N ASP A 25 0.79 -13.27 11.38
CA ASP A 25 0.78 -13.20 12.85
C ASP A 25 2.07 -12.59 13.43
N LEU A 26 3.05 -12.25 12.59
CA LEU A 26 4.36 -11.74 12.99
C LEU A 26 4.55 -10.25 12.70
N VAL A 27 3.62 -9.63 11.95
CA VAL A 27 3.77 -8.25 11.46
C VAL A 27 2.51 -7.44 11.66
N GLU A 28 2.66 -6.13 11.83
CA GLU A 28 1.53 -5.22 11.90
C GLU A 28 1.16 -4.63 10.53
N ILE A 29 2.14 -4.56 9.61
CA ILE A 29 1.97 -3.96 8.29
C ILE A 29 2.51 -4.91 7.21
N ILE A 30 1.72 -5.12 6.16
CA ILE A 30 2.17 -5.73 4.91
C ILE A 30 2.22 -4.65 3.83
N GLU A 31 3.40 -4.45 3.27
CA GLU A 31 3.62 -3.61 2.11
C GLU A 31 3.49 -4.42 0.82
N VAL A 32 2.58 -3.99 -0.04
CA VAL A 32 2.46 -4.44 -1.42
C VAL A 32 3.46 -3.64 -2.24
N GLY A 33 4.60 -4.28 -2.51
CA GLY A 33 5.74 -3.66 -3.15
C GLY A 33 5.45 -3.22 -4.58
N THR A 34 6.24 -2.26 -5.06
CA THR A 34 6.10 -1.69 -6.41
C THR A 34 6.07 -2.74 -7.54
N PRO A 35 6.84 -3.85 -7.53
CA PRO A 35 6.76 -4.89 -8.57
C PRO A 35 5.35 -5.47 -8.74
N LEU A 36 4.67 -5.78 -7.63
CA LEU A 36 3.29 -6.30 -7.65
C LEU A 36 2.29 -5.25 -8.15
N VAL A 37 2.49 -3.98 -7.77
CA VAL A 37 1.67 -2.87 -8.25
C VAL A 37 1.85 -2.65 -9.75
N ILE A 38 3.09 -2.74 -10.27
CA ILE A 38 3.37 -2.60 -11.70
C ILE A 38 2.72 -3.74 -12.50
N GLU A 39 2.87 -4.99 -12.06
CA GLU A 39 2.41 -6.16 -12.82
C GLU A 39 0.89 -6.35 -12.72
N TYR A 40 0.31 -6.21 -11.51
CA TYR A 40 -1.08 -6.57 -11.23
C TYR A 40 -1.97 -5.36 -10.90
N GLY A 41 -1.41 -4.16 -10.82
CA GLY A 41 -2.15 -2.98 -10.40
C GLY A 41 -2.74 -3.15 -9.01
N MET A 42 -3.90 -2.54 -8.78
CA MET A 42 -4.61 -2.59 -7.49
C MET A 42 -5.20 -3.95 -7.16
N GLU A 43 -5.16 -4.92 -8.08
CA GLU A 43 -5.58 -6.28 -7.75
C GLU A 43 -4.64 -6.91 -6.73
N SER A 44 -3.35 -6.61 -6.78
CA SER A 44 -2.39 -7.05 -5.75
C SER A 44 -2.81 -6.59 -4.35
N VAL A 45 -3.22 -5.32 -4.21
CA VAL A 45 -3.71 -4.75 -2.95
C VAL A 45 -4.97 -5.47 -2.47
N ARG A 46 -5.96 -5.70 -3.34
CA ARG A 46 -7.20 -6.42 -2.97
C ARG A 46 -6.91 -7.83 -2.49
N ARG A 47 -6.08 -8.56 -3.23
CA ARG A 47 -5.73 -9.95 -2.94
C ARG A 47 -4.98 -10.09 -1.61
N ILE A 48 -4.06 -9.17 -1.31
CA ILE A 48 -3.37 -9.14 -0.01
C ILE A 48 -4.33 -8.78 1.12
N ARG A 49 -5.18 -7.76 0.95
CA ARG A 49 -6.20 -7.37 1.93
C ARG A 49 -7.16 -8.50 2.27
N GLU A 50 -7.61 -9.25 1.27
CA GLU A 50 -8.50 -10.40 1.45
C GLU A 50 -7.79 -11.58 2.14
N ALA A 51 -6.56 -11.85 1.74
CA ALA A 51 -5.80 -12.99 2.26
C ALA A 51 -5.24 -12.76 3.67
N CYS A 52 -4.99 -11.51 4.04
CA CYS A 52 -4.34 -11.13 5.29
C CYS A 52 -5.24 -10.23 6.14
N PRO A 53 -6.33 -10.76 6.74
CA PRO A 53 -7.23 -9.96 7.57
C PRO A 53 -6.57 -9.57 8.90
N GLY A 54 -6.76 -8.31 9.31
CA GLY A 54 -6.33 -7.81 10.63
C GLY A 54 -4.95 -7.18 10.68
N VAL A 55 -4.17 -7.23 9.58
CA VAL A 55 -2.96 -6.43 9.39
C VAL A 55 -3.26 -5.19 8.55
N GLU A 56 -2.48 -4.14 8.75
CA GLU A 56 -2.57 -2.96 7.91
C GLU A 56 -1.90 -3.21 6.56
N VAL A 57 -2.49 -2.73 5.47
CA VAL A 57 -1.95 -2.88 4.12
C VAL A 57 -1.39 -1.54 3.64
N LEU A 58 -0.11 -1.53 3.29
CA LEU A 58 0.54 -0.41 2.62
C LEU A 58 0.65 -0.69 1.12
N ALA A 59 0.11 0.20 0.29
CA ALA A 59 0.38 0.19 -1.14
C ALA A 59 1.59 1.08 -1.45
N ASP A 60 2.70 0.47 -1.85
CA ASP A 60 3.93 1.19 -2.17
C ASP A 60 3.92 1.71 -3.61
N LEU A 61 3.05 2.70 -3.84
CA LEU A 61 2.82 3.32 -5.14
C LEU A 61 3.94 4.27 -5.56
N LYS A 62 4.69 4.81 -4.61
CA LYS A 62 5.67 5.89 -4.84
C LYS A 62 5.05 7.05 -5.63
N VAL A 63 3.87 7.49 -5.19
CA VAL A 63 3.09 8.54 -5.87
C VAL A 63 3.98 9.75 -6.14
N MET A 64 4.08 10.16 -7.41
CA MET A 64 4.91 11.28 -7.85
C MET A 64 4.07 12.42 -8.42
N ASP A 65 2.99 12.07 -9.13
CA ASP A 65 2.01 12.96 -9.70
C ASP A 65 0.59 12.47 -9.40
N ALA A 66 -0.41 13.24 -9.84
CA ALA A 66 -1.84 12.90 -9.70
C ALA A 66 -2.27 12.45 -8.27
N GLY A 67 -1.68 13.04 -7.22
CA GLY A 67 -1.66 12.43 -5.90
C GLY A 67 -3.01 12.02 -5.30
N ARG A 68 -4.05 12.84 -5.46
CA ARG A 68 -5.41 12.49 -5.00
C ARG A 68 -5.98 11.29 -5.77
N LEU A 69 -5.77 11.23 -7.08
CA LEU A 69 -6.31 10.17 -7.93
C LEU A 69 -5.64 8.82 -7.62
N GLU A 70 -4.31 8.78 -7.62
CA GLU A 70 -3.54 7.55 -7.41
C GLU A 70 -3.74 6.98 -6.01
N ALA A 71 -3.63 7.81 -4.98
CA ALA A 71 -3.88 7.35 -3.62
C ALA A 71 -5.32 6.86 -3.42
N SER A 72 -6.31 7.53 -4.03
CA SER A 72 -7.71 7.09 -3.96
C SER A 72 -7.93 5.73 -4.62
N LEU A 73 -7.14 5.34 -5.62
CA LEU A 73 -7.23 4.01 -6.22
C LEU A 73 -6.82 2.92 -5.22
N ALA A 74 -5.72 3.14 -4.48
CA ALA A 74 -5.24 2.21 -3.47
C ALA A 74 -6.17 2.11 -2.27
N TYR A 75 -6.67 3.23 -1.73
CA TYR A 75 -7.62 3.19 -0.62
C TYR A 75 -8.91 2.46 -0.99
N ARG A 76 -9.45 2.68 -2.21
CA ARG A 76 -10.60 1.91 -2.70
C ARG A 76 -10.31 0.42 -2.88
N ALA A 77 -9.05 0.05 -3.08
CA ALA A 77 -8.62 -1.34 -3.17
C ALA A 77 -8.41 -1.99 -1.79
N GLY A 78 -8.51 -1.22 -0.70
CA GLY A 78 -8.41 -1.71 0.67
C GLY A 78 -7.05 -1.48 1.34
N ALA A 79 -6.19 -0.63 0.77
CA ALA A 79 -4.99 -0.17 1.46
C ALA A 79 -5.38 0.72 2.66
N ASP A 80 -4.63 0.59 3.75
CA ASP A 80 -4.70 1.47 4.91
C ASP A 80 -3.63 2.56 4.84
N TRP A 81 -2.54 2.30 4.09
CA TRP A 81 -1.46 3.24 3.82
C TRP A 81 -1.13 3.38 2.33
N VAL A 82 -0.69 4.58 1.93
CA VAL A 82 -0.12 4.84 0.59
C VAL A 82 1.20 5.62 0.70
N SER A 83 2.19 5.25 -0.12
CA SER A 83 3.46 5.99 -0.24
C SER A 83 3.41 7.12 -1.26
N VAL A 84 4.05 8.24 -0.91
CA VAL A 84 4.31 9.39 -1.79
C VAL A 84 5.80 9.71 -1.74
N LEU A 85 6.40 10.07 -2.87
CA LEU A 85 7.82 10.44 -2.90
C LEU A 85 8.02 11.80 -2.19
N GLY A 86 9.04 11.90 -1.34
CA GLY A 86 9.36 13.15 -0.63
C GLY A 86 9.79 14.30 -1.53
N VAL A 87 10.12 13.98 -2.79
CA VAL A 87 10.47 14.95 -3.84
C VAL A 87 9.31 15.29 -4.77
N ALA A 88 8.12 14.74 -4.54
CA ALA A 88 6.92 15.10 -5.29
C ALA A 88 6.55 16.58 -5.06
N ALA A 89 5.83 17.18 -6.00
CA ALA A 89 5.34 18.53 -5.82
C ALA A 89 4.40 18.62 -4.60
N ASP A 90 4.42 19.74 -3.87
CA ASP A 90 3.51 20.01 -2.75
C ASP A 90 2.04 19.70 -3.07
N ALA A 91 1.61 20.01 -4.31
CA ALA A 91 0.26 19.74 -4.77
C ALA A 91 -0.05 18.22 -4.82
N THR A 92 0.92 17.39 -5.24
CA THR A 92 0.81 15.93 -5.19
C THR A 92 0.69 15.45 -3.75
N VAL A 93 1.60 15.89 -2.87
CA VAL A 93 1.60 15.49 -1.44
C VAL A 93 0.28 15.87 -0.78
N ARG A 94 -0.21 17.10 -0.98
CA ARG A 94 -1.53 17.54 -0.48
C ARG A 94 -2.66 16.67 -1.02
N GLY A 95 -2.63 16.32 -2.31
CA GLY A 95 -3.61 15.43 -2.91
C GLY A 95 -3.64 14.05 -2.25
N VAL A 96 -2.47 13.48 -1.92
CA VAL A 96 -2.38 12.20 -1.19
C VAL A 96 -2.95 12.33 0.22
N VAL A 97 -2.62 13.40 0.95
CA VAL A 97 -3.15 13.68 2.30
C VAL A 97 -4.68 13.85 2.29
N GLU A 98 -5.21 14.56 1.29
CA GLU A 98 -6.66 14.72 1.11
C GLU A 98 -7.36 13.38 0.84
N ALA A 99 -6.77 12.53 -0.01
CA ALA A 99 -7.29 11.20 -0.28
C ALA A 99 -7.25 10.31 0.97
N ALA A 100 -6.16 10.37 1.74
CA ALA A 100 -6.01 9.63 3.00
C ALA A 100 -7.12 10.03 3.99
N SER A 101 -7.31 11.34 4.21
CA SER A 101 -8.36 11.84 5.11
C SER A 101 -9.76 11.44 4.65
N ALA A 102 -10.04 11.43 3.34
CA ALA A 102 -11.34 11.04 2.81
C ALA A 102 -11.63 9.53 2.97
N ALA A 103 -10.59 8.71 3.08
CA ALA A 103 -10.67 7.26 3.21
C ALA A 103 -10.51 6.76 4.65
N ASP A 104 -10.32 7.65 5.63
CA ASP A 104 -9.85 7.29 6.98
C ASP A 104 -8.54 6.47 6.96
N GLY A 105 -7.72 6.73 5.94
CA GLY A 105 -6.43 6.09 5.69
C GLY A 105 -5.26 6.96 6.16
N ARG A 106 -4.05 6.44 5.97
CA ARG A 106 -2.79 7.10 6.34
C ARG A 106 -1.86 7.17 5.14
N CYS A 107 -0.92 8.09 5.16
CA CYS A 107 0.09 8.19 4.12
C CYS A 107 1.46 8.48 4.74
N TRP A 108 2.51 8.07 4.04
CA TRP A 108 3.87 8.36 4.46
C TRP A 108 4.75 8.74 3.27
N SER A 109 5.85 9.42 3.56
CA SER A 109 6.82 9.82 2.55
C SER A 109 7.93 8.78 2.46
N THR A 110 8.32 8.43 1.24
CA THR A 110 9.54 7.66 0.93
C THR A 110 10.61 8.54 0.30
#